data_AF-A0A4S8MPE8-F1
#
_entry.id   AF-A0A4S8MPE8-F1
#
_cell.length_a   1.000
_cell.length_b   1.000
_cell.length_c   1.000
_cell.angle_alpha   90.00
_cell.angle_beta   90.00
_cell.angle_gamma   90.00
#
_symmetry.space_group_name_H-M   'P 1'
#
loop_
_entity.id
_entity.type
_entity.pdbx_description
1 polymer ?
#
loop_
_entity_poly.entity_id
_entity_poly.type
_entity_poly.pdbx_seq_one_letter_code
_entity_poly.pdbx_strand_id
1 'polypeptide(L)'
;MDISSFVDSSSSSLSHTSIMKSDPTVPISIPSLPCGIPPQGSASRRASIGSAARENVLHPYARLYAKKDDAKRRKVWNHALEKSIFTTLELSTVGAPQRRTIYIASLENHVDQLHSQLLNLGFWPVSFDRLEPFKGLNSRTAKSMVATLQHEVSQTKLKLLELQRANDSLERQLMQKRPNVGMNEPVYHMP
;
A
#
# COMPACT_ATOMS: atom_id res chain seq x y z
N MET A 1 -74.72 10.00 -0.12
CA MET A 1 -74.73 11.04 -1.16
C MET A 1 -73.30 11.22 -1.63
N ASP A 2 -73.02 10.53 -2.72
CA ASP A 2 -72.32 10.96 -3.93
C ASP A 2 -70.89 11.53 -3.93
N ILE A 3 -70.11 10.75 -4.66
CA ILE A 3 -68.88 10.94 -5.42
C ILE A 3 -68.95 12.18 -6.34
N SER A 4 -67.90 13.00 -6.38
CA SER A 4 -67.35 13.63 -7.60
C SER A 4 -66.00 14.28 -7.26
N SER A 5 -64.88 13.67 -7.64
CA SER A 5 -64.12 13.92 -8.88
C SER A 5 -63.56 15.35 -8.99
N PHE A 6 -62.30 15.53 -8.58
CA PHE A 6 -61.45 16.59 -9.13
C PHE A 6 -60.24 15.93 -9.79
N VAL A 7 -60.41 15.71 -11.09
CA VAL A 7 -59.35 15.51 -12.06
C VAL A 7 -58.85 16.91 -12.41
N ASP A 8 -57.54 17.15 -12.31
CA ASP A 8 -56.95 18.05 -13.27
C ASP A 8 -55.61 17.52 -13.77
N SER A 9 -55.52 17.60 -15.08
CA SER A 9 -54.46 17.10 -15.92
C SER A 9 -53.41 18.19 -16.04
N SER A 10 -52.15 17.86 -15.78
CA SER A 10 -51.05 18.69 -16.23
C SER A 10 -49.96 17.80 -16.80
N SER A 11 -50.22 17.44 -18.04
CA SER A 11 -49.27 17.10 -19.08
C SER A 11 -48.18 18.17 -19.13
N SER A 12 -46.92 17.79 -18.93
CA SER A 12 -45.80 18.62 -19.38
C SER A 12 -44.59 17.75 -19.70
N SER A 13 -44.45 17.53 -21.01
CA SER A 13 -43.21 17.66 -21.77
C SER A 13 -42.02 16.78 -21.38
N LEU A 14 -41.97 15.61 -22.03
CA LEU A 14 -40.73 14.88 -22.30
C LEU A 14 -39.84 15.72 -23.23
N SER A 15 -38.92 16.50 -22.66
CA SER A 15 -37.81 17.09 -23.41
C SER A 15 -36.71 16.04 -23.61
N HIS A 16 -36.72 15.45 -24.80
CA HIS A 16 -35.73 14.52 -25.32
C HIS A 16 -34.44 15.30 -25.64
N THR A 17 -33.54 15.47 -24.67
CA THR A 17 -32.22 16.03 -24.93
C THR A 17 -31.31 14.95 -25.52
N SER A 18 -31.23 14.98 -26.86
CA SER A 18 -30.19 14.31 -27.64
C SER A 18 -28.83 14.86 -27.24
N ILE A 19 -28.10 14.13 -26.39
CA ILE A 19 -26.69 14.41 -26.09
C ILE A 19 -25.86 13.64 -27.12
N MET A 20 -25.34 14.41 -28.07
CA MET A 20 -24.32 14.00 -29.03
C MET A 20 -23.14 13.37 -28.28
N LYS A 21 -22.89 12.09 -28.56
CA LYS A 21 -21.60 11.44 -28.35
C LYS A 21 -20.53 12.26 -29.08
N SER A 22 -19.68 12.93 -28.32
CA SER A 22 -18.39 13.40 -28.79
C SER A 22 -17.33 12.71 -27.93
N ASP A 23 -16.76 11.66 -28.49
CA ASP A 23 -15.50 11.08 -28.05
C ASP A 23 -14.38 12.07 -28.43
N PRO A 24 -13.59 12.60 -27.49
CA PRO A 24 -12.24 13.03 -27.80
C PRO A 24 -11.32 11.83 -27.60
N THR A 25 -11.21 11.00 -28.65
CA THR A 25 -10.05 10.14 -28.85
C THR A 25 -8.85 11.06 -29.03
N VAL A 26 -8.15 11.33 -27.92
CA VAL A 26 -6.82 11.94 -27.97
C VAL A 26 -5.82 10.77 -28.12
N PRO A 27 -5.14 10.62 -29.28
CA PRO A 27 -4.08 9.64 -29.38
C PRO A 27 -2.88 10.15 -28.56
N ILE A 28 -2.67 9.54 -27.39
CA ILE A 28 -1.41 9.70 -26.66
C ILE A 28 -0.34 8.98 -27.50
N SER A 29 0.47 9.77 -28.20
CA SER A 29 1.71 9.34 -28.83
C SER A 29 2.68 8.89 -27.75
N ILE A 30 2.73 7.57 -27.50
CA ILE A 30 3.81 6.94 -26.75
C ILE A 30 5.02 6.87 -27.68
N PRO A 31 6.18 7.45 -27.34
CA PRO A 31 7.40 7.20 -28.09
C PRO A 31 7.78 5.72 -27.95
N SER A 32 7.63 4.99 -29.05
CA SER A 32 8.12 3.63 -29.26
C SER A 32 9.65 3.62 -29.17
N LEU A 33 10.21 2.97 -28.15
CA LEU A 33 11.62 2.64 -28.09
C LEU A 33 11.94 1.41 -28.95
N PRO A 34 13.14 1.32 -29.56
CA PRO A 34 13.44 0.37 -30.61
C PRO A 34 13.87 -1.01 -30.07
N CYS A 35 13.34 -2.03 -30.74
CA CYS A 35 13.93 -3.32 -31.11
C CYS A 35 15.18 -3.84 -30.36
N GLY A 36 15.03 -5.02 -29.75
CA GLY A 36 16.15 -5.92 -29.40
C GLY A 36 15.69 -7.38 -29.45
N ILE A 37 16.08 -8.08 -30.52
CA ILE A 37 15.95 -9.54 -30.75
C ILE A 37 17.38 -10.05 -31.03
N PRO A 38 17.79 -11.33 -30.80
CA PRO A 38 17.62 -12.29 -29.70
C PRO A 38 19.01 -12.75 -29.13
N PRO A 39 19.16 -13.90 -28.44
CA PRO A 39 19.47 -15.12 -29.22
C PRO A 39 18.77 -16.40 -28.74
N GLN A 40 18.39 -17.20 -29.73
CA GLN A 40 18.18 -18.64 -29.56
C GLN A 40 19.52 -19.30 -29.25
N GLY A 41 19.55 -20.13 -28.20
CA GLY A 41 20.65 -21.02 -27.87
C GLY A 41 20.08 -22.40 -27.56
N SER A 42 20.40 -23.35 -28.42
CA SER A 42 20.10 -24.76 -28.30
C SER A 42 20.83 -25.41 -27.10
N ALA A 43 20.19 -26.45 -26.57
CA ALA A 43 20.70 -27.54 -25.73
C ALA A 43 22.09 -27.42 -25.09
N SER A 44 22.15 -27.53 -23.75
CA SER A 44 23.27 -28.26 -23.13
C SER A 44 22.87 -28.93 -21.82
N ARG A 45 23.33 -30.17 -21.68
CA ARG A 45 23.04 -31.11 -20.61
C ARG A 45 23.84 -30.78 -19.36
N ARG A 46 23.25 -31.10 -18.21
CA ARG A 46 23.87 -31.75 -17.04
C ARG A 46 25.18 -31.12 -16.52
N ALA A 47 25.10 -30.49 -15.35
CA ALA A 47 26.12 -30.70 -14.32
C ALA A 47 25.56 -30.38 -12.92
N SER A 48 25.21 -31.43 -12.19
CA SER A 48 25.27 -31.44 -10.73
C SER A 48 26.72 -31.25 -10.33
N ILE A 49 27.10 -30.06 -9.85
CA ILE A 49 28.43 -29.80 -9.32
C ILE A 49 28.28 -29.21 -7.92
N GLY A 50 28.76 -29.98 -6.96
CA GLY A 50 29.61 -29.46 -5.90
C GLY A 50 28.93 -28.60 -4.86
N SER A 51 28.45 -29.27 -3.82
CA SER A 51 28.47 -28.74 -2.46
C SER A 51 29.91 -28.36 -2.11
N ALA A 52 30.27 -27.12 -2.39
CA ALA A 52 31.44 -26.46 -1.84
C ALA A 52 30.93 -25.16 -1.23
N ALA A 53 31.03 -25.09 0.10
CA ALA A 53 30.72 -23.93 0.92
C ALA A 53 31.56 -22.73 0.47
N ARG A 54 31.11 -22.06 -0.59
CA ARG A 54 31.41 -20.64 -0.76
C ARG A 54 30.58 -19.96 0.31
N GLU A 55 31.24 -19.21 1.18
CA GLU A 55 30.63 -18.23 2.07
C GLU A 55 29.75 -17.34 1.18
N ASN A 56 28.51 -17.77 0.97
CA ASN A 56 27.54 -17.09 0.15
C ASN A 56 27.16 -15.86 0.96
N VAL A 57 27.88 -14.76 0.73
CA VAL A 57 27.36 -13.42 0.99
C VAL A 57 26.22 -13.24 -0.03
N LEU A 58 25.12 -13.94 0.23
CA LEU A 58 23.84 -13.70 -0.39
C LEU A 58 23.56 -12.21 -0.18
N HIS A 59 23.36 -11.50 -1.28
CA HIS A 59 23.06 -10.08 -1.25
C HIS A 59 21.99 -9.80 -0.18
N PRO A 60 22.15 -8.80 0.71
CA PRO A 60 21.32 -8.64 1.90
C PRO A 60 19.81 -8.58 1.60
N TYR A 61 19.44 -8.16 0.40
CA TYR A 61 18.03 -8.07 -0.04
C TYR A 61 17.52 -9.26 -0.86
N ALA A 62 18.31 -10.30 -1.09
CA ALA A 62 17.92 -11.44 -1.95
C ALA A 62 16.63 -12.14 -1.45
N ARG A 63 16.38 -12.14 -0.15
CA ARG A 63 15.17 -12.72 0.46
C ARG A 63 13.90 -11.89 0.24
N LEU A 64 14.02 -10.60 -0.06
CA LEU A 64 12.87 -9.73 -0.31
C LEU A 64 12.14 -10.08 -1.61
N TYR A 65 12.87 -10.61 -2.59
CA TYR A 65 12.33 -10.99 -3.90
C TYR A 65 11.86 -12.45 -3.95
N ALA A 66 12.34 -13.30 -3.05
CA ALA A 66 11.97 -14.72 -2.98
C ALA A 66 10.55 -14.94 -2.40
N LYS A 67 9.98 -13.97 -1.68
CA LYS A 67 8.66 -14.06 -1.05
C LYS A 67 7.58 -13.30 -1.84
N LYS A 68 7.51 -13.55 -3.15
CA LYS A 68 6.53 -12.87 -4.04
C LYS A 68 5.20 -13.63 -4.22
N ASP A 69 5.05 -14.83 -3.65
CA ASP A 69 3.90 -15.72 -3.91
C ASP A 69 3.02 -16.05 -2.68
N ASP A 70 2.79 -15.11 -1.77
CA ASP A 70 1.64 -15.23 -0.87
C ASP A 70 0.39 -14.75 -1.63
N ALA A 71 -0.41 -15.70 -2.10
CA ALA A 71 -1.69 -15.47 -2.77
C ALA A 71 -2.54 -14.47 -1.95
N LYS A 72 -2.79 -13.30 -2.54
CA LYS A 72 -3.53 -12.16 -1.97
C LYS A 72 -4.95 -12.56 -1.56
N ARG A 73 -5.12 -13.17 -0.40
CA ARG A 73 -6.41 -13.22 0.27
C ARG A 73 -6.74 -11.81 0.73
N ARG A 74 -7.85 -11.25 0.26
CA ARG A 74 -8.33 -9.96 0.75
C ARG A 74 -8.58 -10.09 2.24
N LYS A 75 -7.95 -9.21 3.03
CA LYS A 75 -8.23 -9.12 4.47
C LYS A 75 -9.70 -8.78 4.63
N VAL A 76 -10.40 -9.55 5.47
CA VAL A 76 -11.79 -9.25 5.83
C VAL A 76 -11.81 -7.85 6.45
N TRP A 77 -12.75 -7.02 6.00
CA TRP A 77 -12.89 -5.69 6.54
C TRP A 77 -13.39 -5.78 7.98
N ASN A 78 -12.53 -5.46 8.94
CA ASN A 78 -12.90 -5.36 10.34
C ASN A 78 -13.45 -3.96 10.63
N HIS A 79 -14.78 -3.83 10.67
CA HIS A 79 -15.45 -2.58 11.03
C HIS A 79 -15.73 -2.55 12.54
N ALA A 80 -14.71 -2.17 13.32
CA ALA A 80 -14.80 -2.21 14.79
C ALA A 80 -16.00 -1.43 15.37
N LEU A 81 -16.43 -0.37 14.69
CA LEU A 81 -17.49 0.54 15.13
C LEU A 81 -18.85 0.27 14.45
N GLU A 82 -19.00 -0.82 13.71
CA GLU A 82 -20.29 -1.12 13.04
C GLU A 82 -21.44 -1.21 14.05
N LYS A 83 -21.18 -1.77 15.24
CA LYS A 83 -22.19 -1.93 16.30
C LYS A 83 -22.63 -0.62 16.97
N SER A 84 -21.86 0.46 16.82
CA SER A 84 -22.25 1.78 17.35
C SER A 84 -22.97 2.64 16.31
N ILE A 85 -22.83 2.30 15.02
CA ILE A 85 -23.44 3.05 13.91
C ILE A 85 -24.74 2.38 13.47
N PHE A 86 -24.79 1.04 13.46
CA PHE A 86 -25.94 0.28 13.00
C PHE A 86 -26.63 -0.44 14.15
N THR A 87 -27.95 -0.45 14.10
CA THR A 87 -28.79 -1.32 14.91
C THR A 87 -28.65 -2.78 14.47
N THR A 88 -29.05 -3.72 15.33
CA THR A 88 -29.06 -5.15 15.01
C THR A 88 -29.95 -5.47 13.79
N LEU A 89 -31.05 -4.74 13.62
CA LEU A 89 -31.94 -4.84 12.47
C LEU A 89 -31.25 -4.39 11.18
N GLU A 90 -30.52 -3.27 11.20
CA GLU A 90 -29.82 -2.77 10.02
C GLU A 90 -28.65 -3.68 9.61
N LEU A 91 -27.96 -4.28 10.58
CA LEU A 91 -26.89 -5.24 10.30
C LEU A 91 -27.38 -6.51 9.59
N SER A 92 -28.62 -6.94 9.89
CA SER A 92 -29.22 -8.13 9.26
C SER A 92 -29.92 -7.83 7.94
N THR A 93 -30.46 -6.62 7.77
CA THR A 93 -31.27 -6.23 6.60
C THR A 93 -30.50 -5.51 5.51
N VAL A 94 -29.56 -4.63 5.86
CA VAL A 94 -28.80 -3.83 4.89
C VAL A 94 -27.61 -4.64 4.39
N GLY A 95 -27.43 -4.77 3.08
CA GLY A 95 -26.31 -5.53 2.50
C GLY A 95 -24.94 -4.92 2.79
N ALA A 96 -23.90 -5.78 2.89
CA ALA A 96 -22.53 -5.36 3.20
C ALA A 96 -21.95 -4.22 2.33
N PRO A 97 -22.20 -4.16 0.99
CA PRO A 97 -21.73 -3.03 0.18
C PRO A 97 -22.32 -1.68 0.62
N GLN A 98 -23.62 -1.64 0.92
CA GLN A 98 -24.31 -0.42 1.32
C GLN A 98 -23.92 0.00 2.74
N ARG A 99 -23.82 -0.97 3.67
CA ARG A 99 -23.32 -0.72 5.03
C ARG A 99 -21.93 -0.10 5.02
N ARG A 100 -21.02 -0.56 4.15
CA ARG A 100 -19.68 0.04 4.01
C ARG A 100 -19.72 1.50 3.64
N THR A 101 -20.57 1.88 2.69
CA THR A 101 -20.72 3.29 2.28
C THR A 101 -21.20 4.15 3.44
N ILE A 102 -22.24 3.70 4.15
CA ILE A 102 -22.79 4.43 5.30
C ILE A 102 -21.77 4.51 6.43
N TYR A 103 -21.06 3.41 6.73
CA TYR A 103 -20.01 3.35 7.74
C TYR A 103 -18.91 4.38 7.47
N ILE A 104 -18.38 4.41 6.23
CA ILE A 104 -17.32 5.33 5.84
C ILE A 104 -17.82 6.77 5.95
N ALA A 105 -18.97 7.08 5.38
CA ALA A 105 -19.54 8.43 5.44
C ALA A 105 -19.79 8.90 6.88
N SER A 106 -20.25 8.02 7.75
CA SER A 106 -20.46 8.32 9.17
C SER A 106 -19.15 8.63 9.89
N LEU A 107 -18.08 7.88 9.61
CA LEU A 107 -16.76 8.15 10.16
C LEU A 107 -16.14 9.44 9.62
N GLU A 108 -16.26 9.69 8.32
CA GLU A 108 -15.78 10.92 7.68
C GLU A 108 -16.46 12.14 8.30
N ASN A 109 -17.79 12.13 8.45
CA ASN A 109 -18.52 13.21 9.09
C ASN A 109 -18.10 13.43 10.55
N HIS A 110 -17.83 12.36 11.31
CA HIS A 110 -17.35 12.51 12.69
C HIS A 110 -15.95 13.15 12.75
N VAL A 111 -15.06 12.76 11.83
CA VAL A 111 -13.73 13.37 11.70
C VAL A 111 -13.85 14.86 11.33
N ASP A 112 -14.77 15.21 10.43
CA ASP A 112 -15.02 16.61 10.05
C ASP A 112 -15.57 17.44 11.22
N GLN A 113 -16.43 16.85 12.06
CA GLN A 113 -16.88 17.48 13.30
C GLN A 113 -15.73 17.73 14.28
N LEU A 114 -14.86 16.73 14.49
CA LEU A 114 -13.67 16.89 15.34
C LEU A 114 -12.73 17.97 14.79
N HIS A 115 -12.51 18.00 13.48
CA HIS A 115 -11.71 19.06 12.85
C HIS A 115 -12.33 20.45 13.06
N SER A 116 -13.66 20.57 12.94
CA SER A 116 -14.35 21.84 13.17
C SER A 116 -14.23 22.28 14.64
N GLN A 117 -14.35 21.35 15.59
CA GLN A 117 -14.16 21.62 17.01
C GLN A 117 -12.73 22.07 17.33
N LEU A 118 -11.72 21.37 16.79
CA LEU A 118 -10.31 21.73 16.97
C LEU A 118 -10.00 23.11 16.36
N LEU A 119 -10.56 23.39 15.19
CA LEU A 119 -10.41 24.68 14.52
C LEU A 119 -10.99 25.81 15.38
N ASN A 120 -12.16 25.62 15.98
CA ASN A 120 -12.78 26.58 16.88
C ASN A 120 -11.94 26.86 18.14
N LEU A 121 -11.17 25.87 18.58
CA LEU A 121 -10.22 26.00 19.70
C LEU A 121 -8.85 26.56 19.27
N GLY A 122 -8.64 26.81 17.97
CA GLY A 122 -7.38 27.28 17.43
C GLY A 122 -6.28 26.21 17.36
N PHE A 123 -6.64 24.93 17.42
CA PHE A 123 -5.70 23.82 17.27
C PHE A 123 -5.72 23.27 15.85
N TRP A 124 -4.58 23.35 15.16
CA TRP A 124 -4.36 22.66 13.89
C TRP A 124 -2.98 22.00 13.86
N PRO A 125 -2.86 20.74 13.41
CA PRO A 125 -1.57 20.06 13.30
C PRO A 125 -0.70 20.63 12.17
N VAL A 126 -1.32 21.25 11.16
CA VAL A 126 -0.65 21.84 9.99
C VAL A 126 -1.30 23.18 9.67
N SER A 127 -0.50 24.25 9.54
CA SER A 127 -1.00 25.59 9.24
C SER A 127 -1.59 25.67 7.83
N PHE A 128 -2.61 26.51 7.65
CA PHE A 128 -3.27 26.70 6.35
C PHE A 128 -2.30 27.17 5.24
N ASP A 129 -1.29 27.97 5.57
CA ASP A 129 -0.26 28.41 4.62
C ASP A 129 0.50 27.24 4.00
N ARG A 130 0.68 26.15 4.76
CA ARG A 130 1.34 24.93 4.28
C ARG A 130 0.40 24.04 3.46
N LEU A 131 -0.91 24.27 3.56
CA LEU A 131 -1.93 23.55 2.80
C LEU A 131 -2.25 24.22 1.47
N GLU A 132 -2.01 25.53 1.33
CA GLU A 132 -2.21 26.30 0.08
C GLU A 132 -1.65 25.60 -1.16
N PRO A 133 -0.39 25.10 -1.18
CA PRO A 133 0.16 24.45 -2.38
C PRO A 133 -0.56 23.17 -2.80
N PHE A 134 -1.35 22.57 -1.91
CA PHE A 134 -2.06 21.32 -2.15
C PHE A 134 -3.55 21.53 -2.44
N LYS A 135 -4.04 22.78 -2.45
CA LYS A 135 -5.40 23.08 -2.88
C LYS A 135 -5.60 22.62 -4.33
N GLY A 136 -6.71 21.91 -4.57
CA GLY A 136 -7.01 21.33 -5.88
C GLY A 136 -6.33 19.99 -6.17
N LEU A 137 -5.54 19.44 -5.24
CA LEU A 137 -5.03 18.08 -5.38
C LEU A 137 -6.20 17.08 -5.41
N ASN A 138 -6.33 16.37 -6.52
CA ASN A 138 -7.44 15.43 -6.68
C ASN A 138 -7.29 14.21 -5.75
N SER A 139 -8.41 13.67 -5.27
CA SER A 139 -8.41 12.57 -4.30
C SER A 139 -7.79 11.27 -4.85
N ARG A 140 -7.85 11.03 -6.17
CA ARG A 140 -7.25 9.86 -6.83
C ARG A 140 -5.72 9.92 -6.81
N THR A 141 -5.15 11.08 -7.12
CA THR A 141 -3.73 11.38 -7.13
C THR A 141 -3.20 11.36 -5.71
N ALA A 142 -3.88 12.02 -4.76
CA ALA A 142 -3.51 11.97 -3.35
C ALA A 142 -3.44 10.51 -2.84
N LYS A 143 -4.48 9.70 -3.11
CA LYS A 143 -4.50 8.27 -2.78
C LYS A 143 -3.34 7.51 -3.42
N SER A 144 -3.05 7.77 -4.69
CA SER A 144 -1.93 7.11 -5.39
C SER A 144 -0.58 7.49 -4.78
N MET A 145 -0.37 8.76 -4.47
CA MET A 145 0.87 9.23 -3.83
C MET A 145 1.06 8.59 -2.45
N VAL A 146 0.02 8.60 -1.62
CA VAL A 146 0.06 7.98 -0.29
C VAL A 146 0.29 6.47 -0.39
N ALA A 147 -0.33 5.79 -1.36
CA ALA A 147 -0.12 4.36 -1.59
C ALA A 147 1.33 4.06 -1.99
N THR A 148 1.92 4.87 -2.89
CA THR A 148 3.33 4.75 -3.28
C THR A 148 4.24 4.99 -2.08
N LEU A 149 4.04 6.07 -1.33
CA LEU A 149 4.83 6.37 -0.13
C LEU A 149 4.75 5.24 0.90
N GLN A 150 3.56 4.70 1.16
CA GLN A 150 3.38 3.59 2.09
C GLN A 150 4.10 2.32 1.59
N HIS A 151 4.07 2.06 0.29
CA HIS A 151 4.81 0.96 -0.31
C HIS A 151 6.32 1.14 -0.12
N GLU A 152 6.85 2.33 -0.42
CA GLU A 152 8.26 2.68 -0.25
C GLU A 152 8.71 2.57 1.20
N VAL A 153 7.93 3.10 2.15
CA VAL A 153 8.20 2.97 3.59
C VAL A 153 8.26 1.49 4.00
N SER A 154 7.33 0.67 3.50
CA SER A 154 7.30 -0.76 3.80
C SER A 154 8.53 -1.48 3.23
N GLN A 155 8.93 -1.16 2.00
CA GLN A 155 10.14 -1.70 1.37
C GLN A 155 11.40 -1.27 2.13
N THR A 156 11.51 -0.01 2.51
CA THR A 156 12.65 0.52 3.27
C THR A 156 12.76 -0.12 4.64
N LYS A 157 11.64 -0.32 5.35
CA LYS A 157 11.61 -1.05 6.63
C LYS A 157 12.10 -2.49 6.48
N LEU A 158 11.66 -3.19 5.43
CA LEU A 158 12.13 -4.55 5.16
C LEU A 158 13.63 -4.59 4.86
N LYS A 159 14.13 -3.68 4.03
CA LYS A 159 15.57 -3.56 3.75
C LYS A 159 16.37 -3.29 5.03
N LEU A 160 15.91 -2.37 5.88
CA LEU A 160 16.56 -2.05 7.16
C LEU A 160 16.65 -3.30 8.05
N LEU A 161 15.56 -4.07 8.16
CA LEU A 161 15.55 -5.31 8.95
C LEU A 161 16.53 -6.36 8.40
N GLU A 162 16.64 -6.51 7.08
CA GLU A 162 17.62 -7.46 6.51
C GLU A 162 19.06 -6.98 6.69
N LEU A 163 19.33 -5.68 6.57
CA LEU A 163 20.65 -5.11 6.89
C LEU A 163 21.02 -5.36 8.35
N GLN A 164 20.08 -5.13 9.27
CA GLN A 164 20.31 -5.37 10.68
C GLN A 164 20.67 -6.84 10.95
N ARG A 165 19.91 -7.79 10.37
CA ARG A 165 20.23 -9.23 10.50
C ARG A 165 21.58 -9.60 9.90
N ALA A 166 21.94 -9.01 8.76
CA ALA A 166 23.23 -9.26 8.12
C ALA A 166 24.37 -8.74 9.01
N ASN A 167 24.23 -7.54 9.57
CA ASN A 167 25.18 -6.97 10.53
C ASN A 167 25.31 -7.86 11.77
N ASP A 168 24.20 -8.27 12.39
CA ASP A 168 24.21 -9.16 13.56
C ASP A 168 24.89 -10.51 13.25
N SER A 169 24.76 -11.01 12.01
CA SER A 169 25.44 -12.22 11.56
C SER A 169 26.94 -12.02 11.39
N LEU A 170 27.35 -10.88 10.82
CA LEU A 170 28.76 -10.54 10.64
C LEU A 170 29.45 -10.30 11.98
N GLU A 171 28.81 -9.59 12.90
CA GLU A 171 29.34 -9.36 14.25
C GLU A 171 29.59 -10.69 14.98
N ARG A 172 28.64 -11.64 14.92
CA ARG A 172 28.84 -12.98 15.48
C ARG A 172 30.01 -13.72 14.86
N GLN A 173 30.17 -13.65 13.54
CA GLN A 173 31.30 -14.28 12.84
C GLN A 173 32.63 -13.64 13.23
N LEU A 174 32.69 -12.31 13.35
CA LEU A 174 33.88 -11.58 13.79
C LEU A 174 34.25 -11.91 15.23
N MET A 175 33.26 -12.02 16.14
CA MET A 175 33.50 -12.47 17.51
C MET A 175 34.04 -13.89 17.57
N GLN A 176 33.59 -14.78 16.68
CA GLN A 176 34.04 -16.17 16.61
C GLN A 176 35.42 -16.33 15.95
N LYS A 177 35.78 -15.44 15.00
CA LYS A 177 37.08 -15.43 14.31
C LYS A 177 38.19 -14.70 15.05
N ARG A 178 37.94 -14.04 16.19
CA ARG A 178 39.02 -13.47 17.01
C ARG A 178 39.92 -14.61 17.51
N PRO A 179 41.16 -14.76 17.01
CA PRO A 179 42.07 -15.73 17.58
C PRO A 179 42.37 -15.29 19.01
N ASN A 180 42.43 -16.27 19.92
CA ASN A 180 42.94 -16.11 21.27
C ASN A 180 44.44 -15.76 21.16
N VAL A 181 44.77 -14.50 20.87
CA VAL A 181 46.14 -13.97 20.92
C VAL A 181 46.41 -13.67 22.39
N GLY A 182 46.67 -14.72 23.16
CA GLY A 182 46.90 -14.67 24.59
C GLY A 182 47.88 -15.75 25.02
N MET A 183 49.14 -15.34 25.13
CA MET A 183 50.16 -15.87 26.04
C MET A 183 50.73 -17.28 25.79
N ASN A 184 51.56 -17.43 24.75
CA ASN A 184 52.70 -18.33 24.86
C ASN A 184 53.90 -17.50 25.34
N GLU A 185 54.03 -17.35 26.67
CA GLU A 185 55.27 -16.89 27.29
C GLU A 185 56.38 -17.93 27.02
N PRO A 186 57.54 -17.55 26.48
CA PRO A 186 58.67 -18.45 26.41
C PRO A 186 59.24 -18.63 27.83
N VAL A 187 59.07 -19.84 28.38
CA VAL A 187 59.74 -20.26 29.61
C VAL A 187 61.25 -20.34 29.32
N TYR A 188 61.99 -19.32 29.75
CA TYR A 188 63.44 -19.37 29.77
C TYR A 188 63.89 -20.29 30.91
N HIS A 189 64.29 -21.52 30.58
CA HIS A 189 65.15 -22.32 31.45
C HIS A 189 66.57 -21.75 31.39
N MET A 190 67.04 -21.21 32.51
CA MET A 190 68.45 -20.96 32.79
C MET A 190 68.99 -22.10 33.68
N PRO A 191 70.30 -22.38 33.57
CA PRO A 191 70.92 -23.70 33.78
C PRO A 191 71.01 -24.19 35.23
#